data_AF-A0A9W9FWU4-F1
#
_entry.id   AF-A0A9W9FWU4-F1
#
_cell.length_a   1.000
_cell.length_b   1.000
_cell.length_c   1.000
_cell.angle_alpha   90.00
_cell.angle_beta   90.00
_cell.angle_gamma   90.00
#
_symmetry.space_group_name_H-M   'P 1'
#
loop_
_entity.id
_entity.type
_entity.pdbx_description
1 polymer ?
#
loop_
_entity_poly.entity_id
_entity_poly.type
_entity_poly.pdbx_seq_one_letter_code
_entity_poly.pdbx_strand_id
1 'polypeptide(L)'
;MAVQRLADVEPRSPKKKSRLGRAVEIKEKVTKSKSKSKSDDKTKSKKQFKEKHKEKSKGRVWDPEKSYVGTITPPKFEPRGPRTKWQTTGEPILDVSKVPEGWNDEEPDLDPEVMMKHSPGLTYDSVRRLETLCMIHDWMTRKSESETGELLETVRCLITAYQRKDLEWTPGLVTYWSNGKQLCQPRPFDWKEFAWLNAKHEGWKGFWVEGLHGPGPGQMFYKHKVLYPAVWPNERYHVEANVKIPIAIRIPGAESAVTHAPTRVYHEVARVPDFAVASDVPLAGEERPATYLVDPEVEEGPLSSTRHDMYIPYPHYTFWMQDDTGSQIMQIYRYDLELLQRLESRTARSEIPLPPVMGVTAFYDCDERLVFRVVRALEVNMFDDEGKEMSPNWDWIECAIKDRQGDPDVTIRLAGPWLRHRFYTATSPDKSGRLYVHDKYRGFLNVNRPKDDDSGPLPGVHLTSPPESPRIAVGQ
;
A
#
# COMPACT_ATOMS: atom_id res chain seq x y z
N MET A 1 27.25 50.39 -32.64
CA MET A 1 28.70 50.20 -32.86
C MET A 1 29.10 48.84 -32.31
N ALA A 2 29.80 48.04 -33.15
CA ALA A 2 30.55 46.79 -32.87
C ALA A 2 29.77 45.62 -32.21
N VAL A 3 29.49 44.44 -32.82
CA VAL A 3 30.15 43.54 -33.79
C VAL A 3 31.42 42.83 -33.27
N GLN A 4 31.40 41.48 -33.42
CA GLN A 4 32.47 40.45 -33.28
C GLN A 4 32.63 39.81 -31.87
N ARG A 5 32.87 38.50 -31.71
CA ARG A 5 33.46 37.49 -32.62
C ARG A 5 33.15 36.05 -32.15
N LEU A 6 32.88 35.18 -33.12
CA LEU A 6 32.96 33.72 -33.04
C LEU A 6 34.43 33.27 -32.97
N ALA A 7 34.70 32.13 -32.32
CA ALA A 7 35.91 31.34 -32.55
C ALA A 7 35.62 29.84 -32.37
N ASP A 8 36.04 29.11 -33.38
CA ASP A 8 35.83 27.71 -33.70
C ASP A 8 36.61 26.75 -32.80
N VAL A 9 36.08 25.54 -32.60
CA VAL A 9 36.81 24.39 -32.04
C VAL A 9 36.76 23.23 -33.05
N GLU A 10 37.90 22.96 -33.68
CA GLU A 10 38.11 21.81 -34.57
C GLU A 10 38.20 20.48 -33.81
N PRO A 11 37.80 19.35 -34.42
CA PRO A 11 37.92 18.03 -33.82
C PRO A 11 39.28 17.36 -34.10
N ARG A 12 39.90 16.80 -33.05
CA ARG A 12 41.13 16.00 -33.14
C ARG A 12 40.83 14.57 -33.62
N SER A 13 41.63 14.11 -34.59
CA SER A 13 41.66 12.76 -35.16
C SER A 13 42.44 11.74 -34.29
N PRO A 14 42.28 10.42 -34.51
CA PRO A 14 42.69 9.38 -33.56
C PRO A 14 44.07 8.80 -33.86
N LYS A 15 44.82 8.45 -32.80
CA LYS A 15 46.06 7.64 -32.90
C LYS A 15 45.82 6.20 -32.44
N LYS A 16 46.21 5.26 -33.31
CA LYS A 16 46.34 3.81 -33.11
C LYS A 16 47.45 3.46 -32.09
N LYS A 17 47.27 2.34 -31.36
CA LYS A 17 48.18 1.16 -31.27
C LYS A 17 47.81 0.33 -30.02
N SER A 18 47.33 -0.91 -30.21
CA SER A 18 48.06 -2.18 -30.08
C SER A 18 48.03 -2.80 -28.68
N ARG A 19 47.48 -4.02 -28.56
CA ARG A 19 48.24 -5.19 -28.09
C ARG A 19 47.43 -6.48 -28.16
N LEU A 20 48.07 -7.48 -28.76
CA LEU A 20 47.76 -8.91 -28.73
C LEU A 20 47.69 -9.43 -27.28
N GLY A 21 46.80 -10.39 -27.04
CA GLY A 21 46.73 -11.13 -25.78
C GLY A 21 45.88 -12.40 -25.84
N ARG A 22 46.39 -13.42 -26.55
CA ARG A 22 46.39 -14.86 -26.18
C ARG A 22 45.07 -15.49 -25.68
N ALA A 23 44.40 -16.23 -26.57
CA ALA A 23 43.39 -17.22 -26.21
C ALA A 23 44.06 -18.50 -25.68
N VAL A 24 43.60 -18.99 -24.53
CA VAL A 24 43.94 -20.31 -23.96
C VAL A 24 42.76 -21.24 -24.22
N GLU A 25 43.01 -22.26 -25.04
CA GLU A 25 42.08 -23.33 -25.37
C GLU A 25 42.16 -24.39 -24.27
N ILE A 26 41.13 -24.48 -23.42
CA ILE A 26 40.98 -25.58 -22.45
C ILE A 26 40.05 -26.61 -23.09
N LYS A 27 40.64 -27.72 -23.55
CA LYS A 27 39.94 -28.96 -23.87
C LYS A 27 40.00 -29.87 -22.64
N GLU A 28 38.88 -30.06 -21.96
CA GLU A 28 38.73 -31.19 -21.04
C GLU A 28 37.50 -32.03 -21.34
N LYS A 29 37.74 -33.34 -21.19
CA LYS A 29 36.98 -34.46 -21.70
C LYS A 29 35.78 -34.74 -20.80
N VAL A 30 34.58 -34.68 -21.35
CA VAL A 30 33.37 -35.18 -20.68
C VAL A 30 33.23 -36.68 -20.98
N THR A 31 33.43 -37.50 -19.96
CA THR A 31 33.13 -38.94 -19.96
C THR A 31 31.61 -39.16 -19.89
N LYS A 32 31.03 -39.78 -20.91
CA LYS A 32 29.63 -40.20 -20.97
C LYS A 32 29.42 -41.48 -20.14
N SER A 33 28.76 -41.37 -18.99
CA SER A 33 28.08 -42.48 -18.33
C SER A 33 26.62 -42.53 -18.77
N LYS A 34 26.23 -43.63 -19.42
CA LYS A 34 24.85 -43.93 -19.83
C LYS A 34 24.03 -44.34 -18.61
N SER A 35 23.11 -43.51 -18.16
CA SER A 35 21.95 -43.93 -17.36
C SER A 35 20.69 -43.82 -18.21
N LYS A 36 20.02 -44.96 -18.47
CA LYS A 36 18.70 -45.02 -19.09
C LYS A 36 17.67 -44.64 -18.03
N SER A 37 16.99 -43.51 -18.19
CA SER A 37 15.79 -43.18 -17.41
C SER A 37 14.63 -42.82 -18.34
N LYS A 38 13.46 -43.37 -18.00
CA LYS A 38 12.16 -43.20 -18.66
C LYS A 38 11.73 -41.73 -18.61
N SER A 39 11.78 -40.99 -19.72
CA SER A 39 11.43 -39.55 -19.76
C SER A 39 10.37 -39.15 -20.78
N ASP A 40 9.82 -40.07 -21.57
CA ASP A 40 9.01 -39.69 -22.75
C ASP A 40 7.54 -39.32 -22.50
N ASP A 41 7.01 -39.46 -21.27
CA ASP A 41 5.58 -39.24 -21.00
C ASP A 41 5.22 -37.87 -20.38
N LYS A 42 6.21 -37.09 -19.89
CA LYS A 42 5.95 -35.75 -19.30
C LYS A 42 5.94 -34.61 -20.30
N THR A 43 6.41 -34.83 -21.53
CA THR A 43 6.63 -33.76 -22.52
C THR A 43 5.35 -33.40 -23.30
N LYS A 44 4.41 -34.34 -23.44
CA LYS A 44 3.12 -34.09 -24.12
C LYS A 44 2.13 -33.30 -23.25
N SER A 45 2.12 -33.52 -21.93
CA SER A 45 1.26 -32.80 -20.97
C SER A 45 1.59 -31.30 -20.88
N LYS A 46 2.89 -30.93 -20.85
CA LYS A 46 3.31 -29.51 -20.81
C LYS A 46 2.99 -28.73 -22.09
N LYS A 47 2.94 -29.39 -23.26
CA LYS A 47 2.66 -28.73 -24.54
C LYS A 47 1.17 -28.39 -24.68
N GLN A 48 0.27 -29.29 -24.27
CA GLN A 48 -1.18 -29.03 -24.22
C GLN A 48 -1.56 -27.95 -23.19
N PHE A 49 -0.87 -27.89 -22.05
CA PHE A 49 -1.12 -26.83 -21.05
C PHE A 49 -0.69 -25.44 -21.55
N LYS A 50 0.43 -25.36 -22.28
CA LYS A 50 0.91 -24.11 -22.90
C LYS A 50 0.01 -23.62 -24.04
N GLU A 51 -0.53 -24.51 -24.87
CA GLU A 51 -1.45 -24.11 -25.96
C GLU A 51 -2.80 -23.59 -25.44
N LYS A 52 -3.40 -24.23 -24.42
CA LYS A 52 -4.64 -23.71 -23.79
C LYS A 52 -4.49 -22.35 -23.12
N HIS A 53 -3.31 -22.04 -22.55
CA HIS A 53 -3.06 -20.71 -21.98
C HIS A 53 -2.77 -19.65 -23.04
N LYS A 54 -2.14 -20.02 -24.16
CA LYS A 54 -1.82 -19.08 -25.26
C LYS A 54 -3.05 -18.65 -26.06
N GLU A 55 -4.10 -19.46 -26.06
CA GLU A 55 -5.37 -19.10 -26.71
C GLU A 55 -6.22 -18.13 -25.85
N LYS A 56 -6.12 -18.20 -24.52
CA LYS A 56 -6.79 -17.25 -23.60
C LYS A 56 -6.14 -15.86 -23.53
N SER A 57 -4.91 -15.69 -24.02
CA SER A 57 -4.23 -14.39 -24.07
C SER A 57 -4.42 -13.64 -25.39
N LYS A 58 -5.18 -14.19 -26.35
CA LYS A 58 -5.61 -13.43 -27.53
C LYS A 58 -6.60 -12.37 -27.07
N GLY A 59 -6.08 -11.16 -26.87
CA GLY A 59 -6.77 -9.88 -26.62
C GLY A 59 -8.15 -10.03 -26.01
N ARG A 60 -8.26 -9.99 -24.68
CA ARG A 60 -9.56 -9.80 -24.02
C ARG A 60 -10.11 -8.46 -24.53
N VAL A 61 -11.07 -8.51 -25.45
CA VAL A 61 -11.73 -7.32 -25.96
C VAL A 61 -12.70 -6.88 -24.87
N TRP A 62 -12.41 -5.71 -24.30
CA TRP A 62 -13.29 -5.06 -23.34
C TRP A 62 -14.42 -4.40 -24.13
N ASP A 63 -15.61 -4.97 -24.06
CA ASP A 63 -16.83 -4.35 -24.61
C ASP A 63 -17.40 -3.38 -23.57
N PRO A 64 -17.30 -2.06 -23.76
CA PRO A 64 -17.77 -1.07 -22.78
C PRO A 64 -19.30 -1.04 -22.65
N GLU A 65 -20.04 -1.47 -23.67
CA GLU A 65 -21.51 -1.45 -23.69
C GLU A 65 -22.13 -2.65 -22.96
N LYS A 66 -21.33 -3.68 -22.67
CA LYS A 66 -21.80 -4.86 -21.97
C LYS A 66 -21.96 -4.60 -20.47
N SER A 67 -23.21 -4.53 -20.02
CA SER A 67 -23.57 -4.51 -18.59
C SER A 67 -23.52 -5.91 -17.97
N TYR A 68 -23.11 -5.99 -16.70
CA TYR A 68 -23.12 -7.21 -15.89
C TYR A 68 -24.17 -7.18 -14.78
N VAL A 69 -25.00 -6.14 -14.72
CA VAL A 69 -26.15 -6.07 -13.79
C VAL A 69 -27.02 -7.30 -13.99
N GLY A 70 -27.33 -8.01 -12.91
CA GLY A 70 -28.11 -9.26 -12.93
C GLY A 70 -27.38 -10.50 -13.47
N THR A 71 -26.20 -10.35 -14.09
CA THR A 71 -25.42 -11.50 -14.59
C THR A 71 -24.60 -12.15 -13.49
N ILE A 72 -24.08 -11.33 -12.57
CA ILE A 72 -23.27 -11.82 -11.45
C ILE A 72 -24.20 -12.03 -10.28
N THR A 73 -24.36 -13.30 -9.89
CA THR A 73 -25.00 -13.59 -8.62
C THR A 73 -24.08 -13.05 -7.53
N PRO A 74 -24.52 -12.07 -6.72
CA PRO A 74 -23.71 -11.60 -5.62
C PRO A 74 -23.34 -12.80 -4.74
N PRO A 75 -22.14 -12.80 -4.13
CA PRO A 75 -21.77 -13.87 -3.22
C PRO A 75 -22.89 -14.01 -2.19
N LYS A 76 -23.49 -15.20 -2.13
CA LYS A 76 -24.52 -15.49 -1.13
C LYS A 76 -23.82 -15.47 0.22
N PHE A 77 -23.93 -14.36 0.93
CA PHE A 77 -23.59 -14.33 2.34
C PHE A 77 -24.53 -15.32 3.02
N GLU A 78 -23.96 -16.25 3.80
CA GLU A 78 -24.79 -17.06 4.67
C GLU A 78 -25.65 -16.09 5.50
N PRO A 79 -26.98 -16.30 5.53
CA PRO A 79 -27.85 -15.41 6.28
C PRO A 79 -27.29 -15.34 7.69
N ARG A 80 -27.00 -14.12 8.16
CA ARG A 80 -26.61 -13.92 9.56
C ARG A 80 -27.68 -14.62 10.39
N GLY A 81 -27.26 -15.46 11.34
CA GLY A 81 -28.19 -16.12 12.26
C GLY A 81 -29.19 -15.11 12.81
N PRO A 82 -30.42 -15.52 13.12
CA PRO A 82 -31.48 -14.60 13.55
C PRO A 82 -30.94 -13.67 14.62
N ARG A 83 -30.93 -12.36 14.35
CA ARG A 83 -30.56 -11.36 15.34
C ARG A 83 -31.42 -11.62 16.56
N THR A 84 -30.81 -11.81 17.72
CA THR A 84 -31.52 -11.89 18.99
C THR A 84 -32.33 -10.61 19.14
N LYS A 85 -33.63 -10.68 18.85
CA LYS A 85 -34.56 -9.58 19.07
C LYS A 85 -34.77 -9.50 20.57
N TRP A 86 -34.21 -8.47 21.20
CA TRP A 86 -34.53 -8.15 22.58
C TRP A 86 -36.04 -7.85 22.65
N GLN A 87 -36.79 -8.65 23.41
CA GLN A 87 -38.22 -8.43 23.60
C GLN A 87 -38.40 -7.20 24.50
N THR A 88 -38.96 -6.13 23.96
CA THR A 88 -39.39 -4.96 24.74
C THR A 88 -40.74 -5.28 25.40
N THR A 89 -40.70 -5.77 26.63
CA THR A 89 -41.90 -6.13 27.42
C THR A 89 -42.49 -4.95 28.21
N GLY A 90 -42.21 -3.70 27.82
CA GLY A 90 -42.60 -2.50 28.58
C GLY A 90 -43.24 -1.42 27.72
N GLU A 91 -43.79 -0.39 28.37
CA GLU A 91 -44.26 0.82 27.69
C GLU A 91 -43.13 1.46 26.86
N PRO A 92 -43.44 2.08 25.70
CA PRO A 92 -42.46 2.79 24.90
C PRO A 92 -41.69 3.78 25.77
N ILE A 93 -40.36 3.78 25.63
CA ILE A 93 -39.50 4.72 26.34
C ILE A 93 -39.68 6.08 25.66
N LEU A 94 -40.62 6.88 26.18
CA LEU A 94 -40.94 8.22 25.67
C LEU A 94 -40.07 9.33 26.28
N ASP A 95 -39.20 8.96 27.22
CA ASP A 95 -38.33 9.85 27.96
C ASP A 95 -36.88 9.36 27.76
N VAL A 96 -36.01 10.21 27.22
CA VAL A 96 -34.60 9.90 26.95
C VAL A 96 -33.85 9.45 28.21
N SER A 97 -34.28 9.87 29.41
CA SER A 97 -33.67 9.40 30.67
C SER A 97 -33.98 7.95 31.02
N LYS A 98 -34.96 7.33 30.34
CA LYS A 98 -35.41 5.96 30.56
C LYS A 98 -34.88 4.98 29.52
N VAL A 99 -34.14 5.44 28.51
CA VAL A 99 -33.42 4.55 27.60
C VAL A 99 -32.36 3.78 28.41
N PRO A 100 -32.05 2.51 28.07
CA PRO A 100 -31.00 1.78 28.77
C PRO A 100 -29.71 2.60 28.77
N GLU A 101 -29.00 2.59 29.90
CA GLU A 101 -27.76 3.35 30.07
C GLU A 101 -26.79 3.08 28.90
N GLY A 102 -26.62 4.08 28.01
CA GLY A 102 -25.81 4.00 26.78
C GLY A 102 -26.49 4.42 25.47
N TRP A 103 -27.81 4.58 25.42
CA TRP A 103 -28.54 5.05 24.22
C TRP A 103 -28.76 6.56 24.25
N ASN A 104 -28.56 7.27 23.14
CA ASN A 104 -28.85 8.71 23.04
C ASN A 104 -29.41 9.11 21.68
N ASP A 105 -29.91 10.33 21.59
CA ASP A 105 -30.59 10.94 20.44
C ASP A 105 -29.65 11.43 19.33
N GLU A 106 -28.33 11.24 19.48
CA GLU A 106 -27.32 11.53 18.46
C GLU A 106 -26.80 10.28 17.71
N GLU A 107 -27.45 9.12 17.84
CA GLU A 107 -27.06 7.96 17.05
C GLU A 107 -27.33 8.19 15.52
N PRO A 108 -26.33 8.01 14.64
CA PRO A 108 -26.35 8.46 13.24
C PRO A 108 -27.07 7.50 12.27
N ASP A 109 -27.82 6.54 12.78
CA ASP A 109 -28.66 5.62 12.03
C ASP A 109 -29.99 6.28 11.67
N LEU A 110 -29.92 7.27 10.78
CA LEU A 110 -31.08 7.73 10.01
C LEU A 110 -31.79 6.49 9.47
N ASP A 111 -33.02 6.28 9.96
CA ASP A 111 -33.86 5.16 9.55
C ASP A 111 -33.88 5.10 8.01
N PRO A 112 -33.51 3.97 7.40
CA PRO A 112 -33.57 3.78 5.96
C PRO A 112 -34.87 4.29 5.34
N GLU A 113 -36.00 4.19 6.04
CA GLU A 113 -37.30 4.68 5.60
C GLU A 113 -37.32 6.21 5.41
N VAL A 114 -36.70 6.97 6.32
CA VAL A 114 -36.64 8.43 6.26
C VAL A 114 -35.79 8.88 5.08
N MET A 115 -34.61 8.26 4.89
CA MET A 115 -33.75 8.55 3.74
C MET A 115 -34.45 8.26 2.41
N MET A 116 -35.16 7.13 2.34
CA MET A 116 -35.85 6.68 1.13
C MET A 116 -37.09 7.53 0.80
N LYS A 117 -37.75 8.12 1.81
CA LYS A 117 -38.92 8.98 1.63
C LYS A 117 -38.63 10.18 0.71
N HIS A 118 -37.42 10.72 0.76
CA HIS A 118 -37.01 11.85 -0.06
C HIS A 118 -36.56 11.46 -1.48
N SER A 119 -36.38 10.17 -1.76
CA SER A 119 -35.80 9.64 -3.00
C SER A 119 -36.60 8.48 -3.58
N PRO A 120 -37.86 8.69 -4.00
CA PRO A 120 -38.74 7.61 -4.41
C PRO A 120 -38.19 6.82 -5.60
N GLY A 121 -38.00 5.52 -5.39
CA GLY A 121 -37.57 4.55 -6.39
C GLY A 121 -36.06 4.55 -6.68
N LEU A 122 -35.23 5.09 -5.78
CA LEU A 122 -33.83 4.68 -5.65
C LEU A 122 -33.71 3.53 -4.66
N THR A 123 -32.65 2.73 -4.75
CA THR A 123 -32.30 1.76 -3.70
C THR A 123 -31.61 2.47 -2.53
N TYR A 124 -31.69 1.88 -1.33
CA TYR A 124 -31.07 2.46 -0.13
C TYR A 124 -29.57 2.74 -0.30
N ASP A 125 -28.84 1.80 -0.92
CA ASP A 125 -27.41 2.00 -1.20
C ASP A 125 -27.16 3.13 -2.20
N SER A 126 -28.02 3.31 -3.20
CA SER A 126 -27.92 4.44 -4.13
C SER A 126 -28.17 5.77 -3.43
N VAL A 127 -29.10 5.82 -2.45
CA VAL A 127 -29.36 7.03 -1.66
C VAL A 127 -28.16 7.37 -0.76
N ARG A 128 -27.61 6.39 -0.04
CA ARG A 128 -26.39 6.57 0.77
C ARG A 128 -25.20 7.02 -0.07
N ARG A 129 -25.07 6.46 -1.28
CA ARG A 129 -24.02 6.85 -2.21
C ARG A 129 -24.21 8.27 -2.72
N LEU A 130 -25.43 8.65 -3.08
CA LEU A 130 -25.76 10.00 -3.50
C LEU A 130 -25.41 11.03 -2.42
N GLU A 131 -25.75 10.75 -1.15
CA GLU A 131 -25.38 11.60 -0.02
C GLU A 131 -23.86 11.75 0.11
N THR A 132 -23.13 10.64 0.04
CA THR A 132 -21.66 10.64 0.09
C THR A 132 -21.04 11.45 -1.06
N LEU A 133 -21.60 11.33 -2.27
CA LEU A 133 -21.16 12.11 -3.44
C LEU A 133 -21.44 13.61 -3.28
N CYS A 134 -22.57 13.99 -2.69
CA CYS A 134 -22.85 15.39 -2.34
C CYS A 134 -21.83 15.93 -1.34
N MET A 135 -21.48 15.16 -0.30
CA MET A 135 -20.43 15.54 0.66
C MET A 135 -19.06 15.70 -0.02
N ILE A 136 -18.71 14.81 -0.96
CA ILE A 136 -17.48 14.90 -1.75
C ILE A 136 -17.50 16.16 -2.64
N HIS A 137 -18.62 16.46 -3.29
CA HIS A 137 -18.80 17.65 -4.11
C HIS A 137 -18.59 18.94 -3.29
N ASP A 138 -19.22 19.04 -2.12
CA ASP A 138 -19.08 20.19 -1.22
C ASP A 138 -17.64 20.34 -0.71
N TRP A 139 -16.95 19.23 -0.44
CA TRP A 139 -15.54 19.26 -0.09
C TRP A 139 -14.66 19.74 -1.25
N MET A 140 -14.88 19.24 -2.47
CA MET A 140 -14.12 19.63 -3.65
C MET A 140 -14.34 21.10 -4.04
N THR A 141 -15.57 21.61 -3.89
CA THR A 141 -15.92 23.01 -4.19
C THR A 141 -15.20 23.99 -3.25
N ARG A 142 -14.86 23.56 -2.03
CA ARG A 142 -14.07 24.35 -1.06
C ARG A 142 -12.56 24.29 -1.31
N LYS A 143 -12.08 23.34 -2.11
CA LYS A 143 -10.66 23.18 -2.49
C LYS A 143 -10.35 24.02 -3.74
N SER A 144 -9.06 24.30 -3.99
CA SER A 144 -8.66 25.07 -5.17
C SER A 144 -8.89 24.28 -6.46
N GLU A 145 -9.36 24.97 -7.50
CA GLU A 145 -9.70 24.39 -8.81
C GLU A 145 -8.55 23.60 -9.45
N SER A 146 -7.29 24.01 -9.22
CA SER A 146 -6.10 23.31 -9.71
C SER A 146 -5.92 21.89 -9.19
N GLU A 147 -6.55 21.54 -8.05
CA GLU A 147 -6.42 20.21 -7.43
C GLU A 147 -7.57 19.27 -7.76
N THR A 148 -8.78 19.81 -7.95
CA THR A 148 -10.02 19.03 -8.00
C THR A 148 -10.90 19.31 -9.22
N GLY A 149 -10.56 20.29 -10.06
CA GLY A 149 -11.45 20.80 -11.13
C GLY A 149 -12.01 19.71 -12.05
N GLU A 150 -11.15 18.84 -12.58
CA GLU A 150 -11.58 17.77 -13.51
C GLU A 150 -12.36 16.64 -12.80
N LEU A 151 -12.07 16.38 -11.53
CA LEU A 151 -12.84 15.42 -10.71
C LEU A 151 -14.21 15.97 -10.32
N LEU A 152 -14.30 17.28 -10.04
CA LEU A 152 -15.53 17.94 -9.63
C LEU A 152 -16.63 17.78 -10.69
N GLU A 153 -16.29 17.93 -11.96
CA GLU A 153 -17.24 17.73 -13.05
C GLU A 153 -17.71 16.26 -13.11
N THR A 154 -16.78 15.31 -12.93
CA THR A 154 -17.12 13.89 -12.85
C THR A 154 -18.07 13.57 -11.70
N VAL A 155 -17.87 14.17 -10.52
CA VAL A 155 -18.76 14.02 -9.37
C VAL A 155 -20.15 14.59 -9.65
N ARG A 156 -20.27 15.75 -10.31
CA ARG A 156 -21.58 16.31 -10.71
C ARG A 156 -22.35 15.39 -11.65
N CYS A 157 -21.67 14.80 -12.61
CA CYS A 157 -22.28 13.85 -13.54
C CYS A 157 -22.71 12.56 -12.84
N LEU A 158 -21.92 12.05 -11.89
CA LEU A 158 -22.31 10.91 -11.05
C LEU A 158 -23.57 11.19 -10.22
N ILE A 159 -23.61 12.33 -9.53
CA ILE A 159 -24.80 12.78 -8.77
C ILE A 159 -26.03 12.81 -9.68
N THR A 160 -25.89 13.40 -10.87
CA THR A 160 -26.97 13.50 -11.87
C THR A 160 -27.42 12.12 -12.35
N ALA A 161 -26.49 11.19 -12.61
CA ALA A 161 -26.79 9.84 -13.09
C ALA A 161 -27.58 9.03 -12.03
N TYR A 162 -27.20 9.12 -10.76
CA TYR A 162 -27.98 8.51 -9.67
C TYR A 162 -29.36 9.15 -9.53
N GLN A 163 -29.46 10.49 -9.53
CA GLN A 163 -30.74 11.19 -9.41
C GLN A 163 -31.71 10.83 -10.55
N ARG A 164 -31.18 10.65 -11.78
CA ARG A 164 -31.97 10.24 -12.95
C ARG A 164 -32.25 8.75 -13.02
N LYS A 165 -31.67 7.94 -12.13
CA LYS A 165 -31.72 6.46 -12.16
C LYS A 165 -31.07 5.86 -13.40
N ASP A 166 -30.19 6.62 -14.06
CA ASP A 166 -29.34 6.12 -15.14
C ASP A 166 -28.22 5.23 -14.58
N LEU A 167 -27.89 5.42 -13.29
CA LEU A 167 -26.94 4.62 -12.53
C LEU A 167 -27.59 4.11 -11.24
N GLU A 168 -27.39 2.82 -10.95
CA GLU A 168 -27.82 2.16 -9.72
C GLU A 168 -26.63 1.52 -9.03
N TRP A 169 -26.55 1.65 -7.70
CA TRP A 169 -25.52 0.99 -6.92
C TRP A 169 -25.70 -0.53 -6.95
N THR A 170 -24.73 -1.24 -7.53
CA THR A 170 -24.73 -2.71 -7.55
C THR A 170 -23.46 -3.24 -6.88
N PRO A 171 -23.54 -3.91 -5.73
CA PRO A 171 -22.38 -4.41 -5.02
C PRO A 171 -21.45 -5.28 -5.89
N GLY A 172 -20.16 -4.94 -5.89
CA GLY A 172 -19.13 -5.66 -6.63
C GLY A 172 -19.03 -5.31 -8.11
N LEU A 173 -19.85 -4.38 -8.62
CA LEU A 173 -19.71 -3.80 -9.94
C LEU A 173 -19.18 -2.37 -9.85
N VAL A 174 -18.42 -1.98 -10.87
CA VAL A 174 -17.89 -0.64 -11.04
C VAL A 174 -18.35 -0.02 -12.36
N THR A 175 -18.34 1.30 -12.42
CA THR A 175 -18.37 2.06 -13.69
C THR A 175 -17.15 2.98 -13.75
N TYR A 176 -16.58 3.11 -14.95
CA TYR A 176 -15.45 4.00 -15.19
C TYR A 176 -15.97 5.33 -15.74
N TRP A 177 -15.43 6.44 -15.25
CA TRP A 177 -15.79 7.78 -15.68
C TRP A 177 -14.53 8.60 -15.96
N SER A 178 -14.61 9.50 -16.93
CA SER A 178 -13.57 10.48 -17.20
C SER A 178 -14.21 11.77 -17.71
N ASN A 179 -13.83 12.90 -17.12
CA ASN A 179 -14.27 14.24 -17.53
C ASN A 179 -15.79 14.34 -17.65
N GLY A 180 -16.52 13.87 -16.63
CA GLY A 180 -17.99 13.89 -16.63
C GLY A 180 -18.68 12.82 -17.48
N LYS A 181 -17.94 12.00 -18.23
CA LYS A 181 -18.52 10.99 -19.12
C LYS A 181 -18.33 9.57 -18.59
N GLN A 182 -19.42 8.81 -18.52
CA GLN A 182 -19.39 7.36 -18.28
C GLN A 182 -18.74 6.64 -19.47
N LEU A 183 -17.76 5.79 -19.19
CA LEU A 183 -16.96 5.07 -20.18
C LEU A 183 -17.41 3.61 -20.37
N CYS A 184 -18.15 3.05 -19.42
CA CYS A 184 -18.66 1.69 -19.51
C CYS A 184 -19.95 1.49 -18.69
N GLN A 185 -20.72 0.47 -19.05
CA GLN A 185 -21.79 -0.05 -18.21
C GLN A 185 -21.25 -0.75 -16.95
N PRO A 186 -22.06 -0.95 -15.89
CA PRO A 186 -21.61 -1.58 -14.65
C PRO A 186 -21.02 -2.98 -14.87
N ARG A 187 -19.82 -3.22 -14.34
CA ARG A 187 -19.02 -4.43 -14.60
C ARG A 187 -18.05 -4.78 -13.47
N PRO A 188 -17.54 -6.01 -13.35
CA PRO A 188 -16.48 -6.32 -12.38
C PRO A 188 -15.24 -5.45 -12.60
N PHE A 189 -14.64 -5.01 -11.50
CA PHE A 189 -13.36 -4.32 -11.55
C PHE A 189 -12.24 -5.25 -12.02
N ASP A 190 -11.42 -4.77 -12.96
CA ASP A 190 -10.21 -5.44 -13.41
C ASP A 190 -9.07 -4.43 -13.57
N TRP A 191 -7.92 -4.69 -12.95
CA TRP A 191 -6.78 -3.78 -12.96
C TRP A 191 -6.23 -3.51 -14.37
N LYS A 192 -6.30 -4.48 -15.29
CA LYS A 192 -5.80 -4.29 -16.67
C LYS A 192 -6.76 -3.43 -17.47
N GLU A 193 -8.07 -3.60 -17.28
CA GLU A 193 -9.09 -2.73 -17.87
C GLU A 193 -8.93 -1.30 -17.35
N PHE A 194 -8.82 -1.15 -16.03
CA PHE A 194 -8.57 0.14 -15.39
C PHE A 194 -7.32 0.82 -15.96
N ALA A 195 -6.17 0.14 -15.98
CA ALA A 195 -4.92 0.71 -16.48
C ALA A 195 -5.05 1.14 -17.96
N TRP A 196 -5.71 0.33 -18.79
CA TRP A 196 -5.92 0.64 -20.19
C TRP A 196 -6.85 1.85 -20.39
N LEU A 197 -8.01 1.89 -19.71
CA LEU A 197 -8.94 3.02 -19.78
C LEU A 197 -8.31 4.30 -19.22
N ASN A 198 -7.62 4.20 -18.09
CA ASN A 198 -6.96 5.33 -17.46
C ASN A 198 -5.91 5.94 -18.40
N ALA A 199 -5.02 5.13 -18.98
CA ALA A 199 -4.03 5.60 -19.94
C ALA A 199 -4.68 6.24 -21.19
N LYS A 200 -5.78 5.66 -21.70
CA LYS A 200 -6.51 6.17 -22.87
C LYS A 200 -7.19 7.52 -22.62
N HIS A 201 -7.54 7.82 -21.38
CA HIS A 201 -8.34 8.98 -20.99
C HIS A 201 -7.58 9.96 -20.09
N GLU A 202 -6.24 9.97 -20.15
CA GLU A 202 -5.38 10.85 -19.34
C GLU A 202 -5.77 10.80 -17.85
N GLY A 203 -6.02 9.60 -17.35
CA GLY A 203 -6.73 9.39 -16.11
C GLY A 203 -5.95 9.69 -14.83
N TRP A 204 -4.97 10.57 -14.89
CA TRP A 204 -4.22 11.10 -13.75
C TRP A 204 -4.84 12.39 -13.18
N LYS A 205 -5.81 13.02 -13.87
CA LYS A 205 -6.50 14.26 -13.45
C LYS A 205 -8.01 14.13 -13.23
N GLY A 206 -8.76 13.56 -14.18
CA GLY A 206 -10.22 13.59 -14.19
C GLY A 206 -10.90 12.21 -14.22
N PHE A 207 -10.24 11.16 -13.75
CA PHE A 207 -10.74 9.78 -13.83
C PHE A 207 -11.35 9.31 -12.51
N TRP A 208 -12.40 8.49 -12.62
CA TRP A 208 -13.13 7.97 -11.47
C TRP A 208 -13.57 6.52 -11.68
N VAL A 209 -13.46 5.73 -10.63
CA VAL A 209 -13.95 4.34 -10.54
C VAL A 209 -15.08 4.33 -9.52
N GLU A 210 -16.32 4.38 -10.00
CA GLU A 210 -17.50 4.35 -9.15
C GLU A 210 -17.86 2.90 -8.81
N GLY A 211 -18.20 2.61 -7.55
CA GLY A 211 -18.58 1.26 -7.09
C GLY A 211 -17.46 0.44 -6.43
N LEU A 212 -16.26 1.01 -6.28
CA LEU A 212 -15.11 0.29 -5.74
C LEU A 212 -15.13 0.16 -4.21
N HIS A 213 -15.54 1.24 -3.53
CA HIS A 213 -15.78 1.26 -2.10
C HIS A 213 -17.24 0.96 -1.76
N GLY A 214 -17.63 0.97 -0.49
CA GLY A 214 -19.04 0.90 -0.12
C GLY A 214 -19.84 2.13 -0.57
N PRO A 215 -21.19 2.09 -0.47
CA PRO A 215 -22.03 3.22 -0.83
C PRO A 215 -21.82 4.41 0.12
N GLY A 216 -21.48 4.16 1.39
CA GLY A 216 -21.18 5.19 2.37
C GLY A 216 -19.69 5.49 2.52
N PRO A 217 -19.32 6.37 3.47
CA PRO A 217 -17.93 6.57 3.83
C PRO A 217 -17.28 5.27 4.32
N GLY A 218 -16.01 5.08 3.95
CA GLY A 218 -15.17 4.01 4.48
C GLY A 218 -14.70 4.31 5.90
N GLN A 219 -13.85 3.44 6.43
CA GLN A 219 -13.18 3.60 7.71
C GLN A 219 -11.67 3.69 7.50
N MET A 220 -11.05 4.71 8.07
CA MET A 220 -9.61 4.79 8.24
C MET A 220 -9.31 4.88 9.73
N PHE A 221 -8.71 3.85 10.28
CA PHE A 221 -8.21 3.92 11.63
C PHE A 221 -6.71 4.21 11.60
N TYR A 222 -6.32 5.17 12.43
CA TYR A 222 -5.25 4.97 13.40
C TYR A 222 -5.56 5.81 14.64
N LYS A 223 -6.32 5.18 15.56
CA LYS A 223 -6.29 5.33 17.02
C LYS A 223 -7.31 4.36 17.60
N HIS A 224 -6.86 3.33 18.32
CA HIS A 224 -7.73 2.66 19.27
C HIS A 224 -8.02 3.67 20.40
N LYS A 225 -9.30 3.89 20.75
CA LYS A 225 -9.60 4.19 22.16
C LYS A 225 -9.11 2.98 22.93
N VAL A 226 -7.89 3.03 23.46
CA VAL A 226 -7.45 2.10 24.49
C VAL A 226 -8.41 2.36 25.65
N LEU A 227 -9.44 1.52 25.78
CA LEU A 227 -10.06 1.32 27.08
C LEU A 227 -8.91 0.79 27.92
N TYR A 228 -8.33 1.63 28.77
CA TYR A 228 -7.43 1.15 29.80
C TYR A 228 -8.31 0.33 30.76
N PRO A 229 -8.28 -1.02 30.79
CA PRO A 229 -8.45 -1.64 32.09
C PRO A 229 -7.29 -1.09 32.93
N ALA A 230 -7.62 -0.60 34.11
CA ALA A 230 -6.69 0.08 35.00
C ALA A 230 -5.30 -0.60 35.12
N VAL A 231 -4.34 0.22 35.57
CA VAL A 231 -2.98 -0.13 36.04
C VAL A 231 -1.96 -0.33 34.89
N TRP A 232 -0.88 0.46 34.71
CA TRP A 232 0.14 0.94 35.65
C TRP A 232 0.79 2.28 35.22
N PRO A 233 1.32 3.09 36.16
CA PRO A 233 2.04 4.33 35.88
C PRO A 233 3.50 4.03 35.54
N ASN A 234 3.91 4.32 34.31
CA ASN A 234 5.31 4.63 34.00
C ASN A 234 5.33 5.79 32.99
N GLU A 235 5.39 7.00 33.54
CA GLU A 235 5.04 8.28 32.90
C GLU A 235 6.11 8.89 31.97
N ARG A 236 7.08 8.14 31.42
CA ARG A 236 8.14 8.80 30.62
C ARG A 236 8.35 8.33 29.20
N TYR A 237 7.90 7.13 28.83
CA TYR A 237 7.96 6.69 27.44
C TYR A 237 6.76 5.78 27.16
N HIS A 238 5.59 6.39 26.98
CA HIS A 238 4.49 5.76 26.27
C HIS A 238 4.87 5.64 24.80
N VAL A 239 5.87 4.80 24.48
CA VAL A 239 6.09 4.37 23.10
C VAL A 239 4.94 3.43 22.81
N GLU A 240 3.89 3.98 22.21
CA GLU A 240 2.87 3.19 21.56
C GLU A 240 3.61 2.14 20.71
N ALA A 241 3.48 0.86 21.07
CA ALA A 241 4.13 -0.25 20.37
C ALA A 241 3.42 -0.46 19.02
N ASN A 242 3.55 0.52 18.15
CA ASN A 242 3.02 0.52 16.81
C ASN A 242 3.95 -0.30 15.94
N VAL A 243 3.47 -1.43 15.44
CA VAL A 243 4.20 -2.25 14.48
C VAL A 243 4.38 -1.44 13.19
N LYS A 244 5.60 -1.03 12.89
CA LYS A 244 5.96 -0.41 11.62
C LYS A 244 6.54 -1.47 10.69
N ILE A 245 6.13 -1.49 9.43
CA ILE A 245 6.60 -2.45 8.43
C ILE A 245 7.17 -1.72 7.22
N PRO A 246 8.29 -2.20 6.66
CA PRO A 246 8.84 -1.64 5.44
C PRO A 246 8.02 -2.14 4.24
N ILE A 247 7.37 -1.22 3.52
CA ILE A 247 6.65 -1.52 2.28
C ILE A 247 7.28 -0.74 1.14
N ALA A 248 7.65 -1.46 0.09
CA ALA A 248 8.18 -0.87 -1.13
C ALA A 248 7.03 -0.44 -2.04
N ILE A 249 7.07 0.81 -2.49
CA ILE A 249 6.03 1.42 -3.33
C ILE A 249 6.67 2.03 -4.57
N ARG A 250 5.99 1.94 -5.72
CA ARG A 250 6.38 2.61 -6.98
C ARG A 250 5.18 3.07 -7.80
N ILE A 251 5.41 3.91 -8.81
CA ILE A 251 4.34 4.32 -9.73
C ILE A 251 4.06 3.17 -10.70
N PRO A 252 2.80 2.82 -10.95
CA PRO A 252 2.49 1.73 -11.84
C PRO A 252 2.99 1.96 -13.25
N GLY A 253 3.53 0.91 -13.87
CA GLY A 253 4.06 1.00 -15.24
C GLY A 253 5.42 1.69 -15.35
N ALA A 254 6.09 1.98 -14.23
CA ALA A 254 7.52 2.30 -14.23
C ALA A 254 8.28 1.11 -14.82
N GLU A 255 8.55 1.17 -16.13
CA GLU A 255 9.33 0.15 -16.81
C GLU A 255 10.70 0.07 -16.14
N SER A 256 11.18 -1.15 -15.92
CA SER A 256 12.54 -1.39 -15.47
C SER A 256 13.46 -0.81 -16.53
N ALA A 257 13.95 0.40 -16.31
CA ALA A 257 15.07 0.94 -17.06
C ALA A 257 16.29 0.11 -16.64
N VAL A 258 16.39 -1.11 -17.18
CA VAL A 258 17.59 -1.93 -17.12
C VAL A 258 18.62 -1.26 -18.04
N THR A 259 19.06 -0.07 -17.68
CA THR A 259 20.37 0.41 -18.05
C THR A 259 21.32 -0.07 -16.97
N HIS A 260 22.33 -0.85 -17.36
CA HIS A 260 23.37 -1.47 -16.52
C HIS A 260 24.24 -0.50 -15.71
N ALA A 261 23.77 0.72 -15.45
CA ALA A 261 24.45 1.67 -14.61
C ALA A 261 24.08 1.39 -13.14
N PRO A 262 25.05 1.05 -12.27
CA PRO A 262 24.79 0.93 -10.84
C PRO A 262 24.34 2.29 -10.29
N THR A 263 23.07 2.39 -9.91
CA THR A 263 22.57 3.56 -9.18
C THR A 263 23.00 3.42 -7.73
N ARG A 264 23.85 4.34 -7.24
CA ARG A 264 24.19 4.43 -5.82
C ARG A 264 22.96 4.88 -5.05
N VAL A 265 22.30 3.95 -4.38
CA VAL A 265 21.28 4.24 -3.37
C VAL A 265 21.90 3.91 -2.01
N TYR A 266 21.87 4.89 -1.10
CA TYR A 266 22.28 4.68 0.27
C TYR A 266 21.19 3.89 0.98
N HIS A 267 21.44 2.61 1.22
CA HIS A 267 20.74 1.90 2.29
C HIS A 267 21.56 2.06 3.55
N GLU A 268 21.10 2.88 4.50
CA GLU A 268 21.31 2.54 5.89
C GLU A 268 20.41 1.33 6.18
N VAL A 269 20.90 0.14 5.80
CA VAL A 269 20.47 -1.05 6.50
C VAL A 269 21.11 -0.91 7.86
N ALA A 270 20.32 -0.49 8.86
CA ALA A 270 20.73 -0.70 10.24
C ALA A 270 20.93 -2.22 10.38
N ARG A 271 22.19 -2.68 10.28
CA ARG A 271 22.54 -3.97 10.85
C ARG A 271 22.12 -3.84 12.29
N VAL A 272 21.19 -4.69 12.73
CA VAL A 272 21.01 -4.95 14.14
C VAL A 272 22.42 -5.21 14.67
N PRO A 273 22.94 -4.41 15.62
CA PRO A 273 24.24 -4.69 16.18
C PRO A 273 24.24 -6.14 16.64
N ASP A 274 25.29 -6.90 16.30
CA ASP A 274 25.55 -8.16 16.98
C ASP A 274 25.85 -7.80 18.45
N PHE A 275 24.80 -7.70 19.26
CA PHE A 275 24.95 -7.67 20.69
C PHE A 275 25.42 -9.07 21.07
N ALA A 276 26.73 -9.20 21.34
CA ALA A 276 27.20 -10.30 22.16
C ALA A 276 26.39 -10.24 23.45
N VAL A 277 25.47 -11.19 23.63
CA VAL A 277 24.78 -11.38 24.90
C VAL A 277 25.87 -11.76 25.89
N ALA A 278 26.34 -10.77 26.66
CA ALA A 278 27.24 -11.02 27.76
C ALA A 278 26.54 -12.02 28.69
N SER A 279 27.21 -13.14 28.97
CA SER A 279 26.72 -14.27 29.77
C SER A 279 26.48 -13.94 31.25
N ASP A 280 26.53 -12.66 31.62
CA ASP A 280 26.82 -12.22 32.98
C ASP A 280 25.76 -11.24 33.51
N VAL A 281 24.53 -11.27 32.98
CA VAL A 281 23.42 -10.46 33.52
C VAL A 281 22.88 -11.15 34.79
N PRO A 282 22.96 -10.52 35.98
CA PRO A 282 22.44 -11.11 37.20
C PRO A 282 20.92 -11.11 37.21
N LEU A 283 20.35 -12.16 37.80
CA LEU A 283 18.90 -12.33 37.97
C LEU A 283 18.30 -11.24 38.87
N ALA A 284 17.03 -10.92 38.63
CA ALA A 284 16.28 -9.89 39.35
C ALA A 284 16.25 -10.15 40.87
N GLY A 285 16.83 -9.25 41.66
CA GLY A 285 16.77 -9.28 43.12
C GLY A 285 18.01 -8.77 43.87
N GLU A 286 19.13 -8.49 43.20
CA GLU A 286 20.32 -7.94 43.87
C GLU A 286 20.37 -6.40 43.77
N GLU A 287 20.26 -5.73 44.91
CA GLU A 287 20.59 -4.30 45.02
C GLU A 287 22.12 -4.12 45.00
N ARG A 288 22.62 -3.26 44.09
CA ARG A 288 23.97 -2.69 44.20
C ARG A 288 23.89 -1.16 44.38
N PRO A 289 24.78 -0.57 45.20
CA PRO A 289 24.75 0.85 45.49
C PRO A 289 25.22 1.69 44.30
N ALA A 290 24.59 2.85 44.14
CA ALA A 290 24.89 3.83 43.12
C ALA A 290 26.35 4.31 43.21
N THR A 291 27.15 3.97 42.22
CA THR A 291 28.34 4.74 41.82
C THR A 291 28.38 4.79 40.30
N TYR A 292 28.03 5.96 39.75
CA TYR A 292 28.34 6.32 38.38
C TYR A 292 29.85 6.58 38.30
N LEU A 293 30.57 5.70 37.61
CA LEU A 293 31.84 6.06 36.99
C LEU A 293 31.61 6.03 35.48
N VAL A 294 31.75 7.22 34.90
CA VAL A 294 31.83 7.43 33.45
C VAL A 294 33.19 6.89 33.03
N ASP A 295 33.22 5.82 32.23
CA ASP A 295 34.41 5.46 31.45
C ASP A 295 34.45 6.35 30.21
N PRO A 296 35.45 7.22 30.04
CA PRO A 296 35.63 8.01 28.83
C PRO A 296 36.73 7.38 28.00
N GLU A 297 36.43 6.30 27.26
CA GLU A 297 37.26 5.82 26.14
C GLU A 297 36.59 4.61 25.48
N VAL A 298 35.50 4.87 24.74
CA VAL A 298 35.10 3.96 23.65
C VAL A 298 35.71 4.55 22.39
N GLU A 299 36.83 3.98 21.94
CA GLU A 299 37.37 4.26 20.62
C GLU A 299 36.30 3.95 19.58
N GLU A 300 35.88 4.98 18.83
CA GLU A 300 35.06 4.82 17.63
C GLU A 300 35.88 4.05 16.58
N GLY A 301 35.76 2.72 16.60
CA GLY A 301 36.24 1.89 15.51
C GLY A 301 35.56 2.32 14.20
N PRO A 302 36.30 2.36 13.07
CA PRO A 302 35.73 2.82 11.81
C PRO A 302 34.58 1.91 11.40
N LEU A 303 33.37 2.48 11.33
CA LEU A 303 32.19 1.87 10.72
C LEU A 303 32.59 1.38 9.31
N SER A 304 32.75 0.06 9.15
CA SER A 304 33.02 -0.53 7.85
C SER A 304 31.75 -0.41 7.00
N SER A 305 31.63 0.68 6.25
CA SER A 305 30.63 0.79 5.20
C SER A 305 30.95 -0.25 4.11
N THR A 306 30.43 -1.46 4.28
CA THR A 306 30.46 -2.46 3.23
C THR A 306 29.59 -1.99 2.07
N ARG A 307 30.22 -1.28 1.12
CA ARG A 307 29.64 -0.87 -0.16
C ARG A 307 29.19 -2.10 -0.93
N HIS A 308 27.90 -2.39 -0.86
CA HIS A 308 27.27 -3.29 -1.80
C HIS A 308 26.64 -2.41 -2.88
N ASP A 309 27.20 -2.43 -4.09
CA ASP A 309 26.53 -1.92 -5.28
C ASP A 309 25.34 -2.85 -5.55
N MET A 310 24.25 -2.66 -4.79
CA MET A 310 23.01 -3.38 -4.99
C MET A 310 22.33 -2.82 -6.24
N TYR A 311 22.18 -3.70 -7.22
CA TYR A 311 21.40 -3.43 -8.42
C TYR A 311 19.93 -3.32 -7.99
N ILE A 312 19.38 -2.11 -7.98
CA ILE A 312 17.95 -1.92 -7.74
C ILE A 312 17.28 -1.81 -9.12
N PRO A 313 16.64 -2.89 -9.63
CA PRO A 313 16.08 -2.89 -10.97
C PRO A 313 14.85 -1.99 -11.15
N TYR A 314 14.31 -1.38 -10.09
CA TYR A 314 13.09 -0.57 -10.16
C TYR A 314 13.20 0.71 -9.34
N PRO A 315 12.72 1.86 -9.86
CA PRO A 315 12.56 3.07 -9.05
C PRO A 315 11.39 2.87 -8.08
N HIS A 316 11.68 2.23 -6.95
CA HIS A 316 10.77 2.13 -5.82
C HIS A 316 11.37 2.83 -4.61
N TYR A 317 10.52 3.13 -3.63
CA TYR A 317 10.96 3.61 -2.33
C TYR A 317 10.32 2.78 -1.23
N THR A 318 11.12 2.42 -0.22
CA THR A 318 10.65 1.66 0.93
C THR A 318 10.21 2.63 2.02
N PHE A 319 8.92 2.64 2.30
CA PHE A 319 8.32 3.44 3.35
C PHE A 319 8.11 2.61 4.61
N TRP A 320 8.41 3.18 5.77
CA TRP A 320 7.95 2.65 7.04
C TRP A 320 6.47 3.00 7.21
N MET A 321 5.62 1.97 7.16
CA MET A 321 4.18 2.07 7.28
C MET A 321 3.73 1.45 8.58
N GLN A 322 2.76 2.04 9.26
CA GLN A 322 2.12 1.40 10.38
C GLN A 322 1.17 0.31 9.90
N ASP A 323 1.30 -0.86 10.52
CA ASP A 323 0.32 -1.93 10.39
C ASP A 323 -0.93 -1.60 11.23
N ASP A 324 -2.03 -1.31 10.55
CA ASP A 324 -3.33 -1.01 11.18
C ASP A 324 -4.39 -1.99 10.65
N THR A 325 -4.88 -2.87 11.52
CA THR A 325 -5.93 -3.86 11.20
C THR A 325 -7.27 -3.24 10.83
N GLY A 326 -7.53 -2.01 11.28
CA GLY A 326 -8.77 -1.31 11.05
C GLY A 326 -8.78 -0.53 9.73
N SER A 327 -7.62 -0.09 9.24
CA SER A 327 -7.58 0.72 8.02
C SER A 327 -8.08 -0.07 6.80
N GLN A 328 -9.11 0.45 6.13
CA GLN A 328 -9.67 -0.18 4.91
C GLN A 328 -8.82 0.07 3.66
N ILE A 329 -7.94 1.07 3.70
CA ILE A 329 -7.11 1.45 2.55
C ILE A 329 -5.68 1.77 3.00
N MET A 330 -4.71 1.60 2.11
CA MET A 330 -3.36 2.10 2.32
C MET A 330 -3.38 3.64 2.29
N GLN A 331 -2.57 4.29 3.12
CA GLN A 331 -2.44 5.75 3.12
C GLN A 331 -0.96 6.17 3.08
N ILE A 332 -0.65 7.07 2.14
CA ILE A 332 0.65 7.77 2.05
C ILE A 332 0.44 9.28 1.97
N TYR A 333 1.53 10.04 2.04
CA TYR A 333 1.51 11.48 1.87
C TYR A 333 1.61 11.90 0.41
N ARG A 334 1.10 13.08 0.11
CA ARG A 334 1.35 13.74 -1.18
C ARG A 334 2.86 13.91 -1.43
N TYR A 335 3.63 14.22 -0.40
CA TYR A 335 5.09 14.30 -0.48
C TYR A 335 5.74 12.98 -0.91
N ASP A 336 5.19 11.84 -0.48
CA ASP A 336 5.70 10.52 -0.87
C ASP A 336 5.53 10.29 -2.37
N LEU A 337 4.41 10.77 -2.95
CA LEU A 337 4.20 10.75 -4.40
C LEU A 337 5.22 11.61 -5.13
N GLU A 338 5.48 12.82 -4.65
CA GLU A 338 6.48 13.71 -5.24
C GLU A 338 7.88 13.08 -5.18
N LEU A 339 8.21 12.40 -4.10
CA LEU A 339 9.45 11.64 -3.95
C LEU A 339 9.53 10.52 -5.01
N LEU A 340 8.48 9.71 -5.14
CA LEU A 340 8.42 8.63 -6.15
C LEU A 340 8.57 9.18 -7.57
N GLN A 341 7.88 10.28 -7.90
CA GLN A 341 8.01 10.95 -9.20
C GLN A 341 9.44 11.45 -9.47
N ARG A 342 10.12 12.01 -8.46
CA ARG A 342 11.52 12.45 -8.58
C ARG A 342 12.49 11.30 -8.76
N LEU A 343 12.24 10.15 -8.13
CA LEU A 343 13.06 8.96 -8.30
C LEU A 343 12.93 8.42 -9.72
N GLU A 344 11.71 8.39 -10.25
CA GLU A 344 11.48 7.99 -11.63
C GLU A 344 12.06 9.00 -12.61
N SER A 345 12.01 10.31 -12.34
CA SER A 345 12.45 11.34 -13.31
C SER A 345 13.95 11.37 -13.50
N ARG A 346 14.71 10.85 -12.55
CA ARG A 346 16.15 10.60 -12.74
C ARG A 346 16.43 9.50 -13.76
N THR A 347 15.48 8.59 -13.94
CA THR A 347 15.59 7.47 -14.88
C THR A 347 14.91 7.77 -16.22
N ALA A 348 13.86 8.59 -16.22
CA ALA A 348 13.09 8.94 -17.41
C ALA A 348 13.55 10.27 -18.04
N ARG A 349 13.45 10.38 -19.37
CA ARG A 349 13.77 11.63 -20.10
C ARG A 349 12.60 12.63 -20.18
N SER A 350 11.45 12.30 -19.59
CA SER A 350 10.20 13.07 -19.67
C SER A 350 9.59 13.30 -18.29
N GLU A 351 8.70 14.30 -18.18
CA GLU A 351 7.84 14.45 -17.02
C GLU A 351 7.07 13.14 -16.77
N ILE A 352 7.18 12.61 -15.56
CA ILE A 352 6.43 11.42 -15.16
C ILE A 352 5.04 11.84 -14.73
N PRO A 353 3.99 11.28 -15.38
CA PRO A 353 2.63 11.58 -14.98
C PRO A 353 2.41 11.14 -13.53
N LEU A 354 1.50 11.82 -12.84
CA LEU A 354 1.04 11.33 -11.54
C LEU A 354 0.47 9.91 -11.69
N PRO A 355 0.54 9.07 -10.64
CA PRO A 355 -0.07 7.75 -10.69
C PRO A 355 -1.57 7.84 -11.06
N PRO A 356 -2.14 6.82 -11.72
CA PRO A 356 -3.55 6.81 -12.11
C PRO A 356 -4.48 7.23 -10.96
N VAL A 357 -5.34 8.23 -11.18
CA VAL A 357 -6.36 8.61 -10.19
C VAL A 357 -7.56 7.67 -10.30
N MET A 358 -8.07 7.25 -9.15
CA MET A 358 -9.24 6.37 -9.05
C MET A 358 -10.49 7.11 -8.57
N GLY A 359 -10.32 8.29 -7.97
CA GLY A 359 -11.40 9.17 -7.56
C GLY A 359 -11.11 9.81 -6.20
N VAL A 360 -12.18 10.16 -5.50
CA VAL A 360 -12.14 10.65 -4.11
C VAL A 360 -13.06 9.80 -3.26
N THR A 361 -12.56 9.44 -2.08
CA THR A 361 -13.30 8.61 -1.14
C THR A 361 -13.43 9.36 0.18
N ALA A 362 -14.61 9.25 0.78
CA ALA A 362 -14.89 9.74 2.12
C ALA A 362 -14.57 8.62 3.12
N PHE A 363 -13.92 8.97 4.22
CA PHE A 363 -13.56 8.06 5.29
C PHE A 363 -13.92 8.68 6.63
N TYR A 364 -14.37 7.89 7.58
CA TYR A 364 -14.30 8.25 8.99
C TYR A 364 -12.89 7.99 9.48
N ASP A 365 -12.27 9.01 10.07
CA ASP A 365 -11.05 8.81 10.85
C ASP A 365 -11.37 8.20 12.24
N CYS A 366 -10.34 7.97 13.04
CA CYS A 366 -10.48 7.38 14.37
C CYS A 366 -11.21 8.27 15.38
N ASP A 367 -11.30 9.58 15.12
CA ASP A 367 -12.03 10.54 15.95
C ASP A 367 -13.44 10.79 15.38
N GLU A 368 -13.93 9.86 14.54
CA GLU A 368 -15.22 9.91 13.85
C GLU A 368 -15.38 11.12 12.92
N ARG A 369 -14.29 11.83 12.61
CA ARG A 369 -14.33 12.94 11.67
C ARG A 369 -14.36 12.41 10.25
N LEU A 370 -15.29 12.95 9.49
CA LEU A 370 -15.35 12.68 8.06
C LEU A 370 -14.20 13.39 7.35
N VAL A 371 -13.35 12.63 6.68
CA VAL A 371 -12.23 13.11 5.90
C VAL A 371 -12.33 12.63 4.46
N PHE A 372 -11.92 13.46 3.51
CA PHE A 372 -11.92 13.12 2.08
C PHE A 372 -10.48 12.99 1.60
N ARG A 373 -10.21 11.98 0.77
CA ARG A 373 -8.88 11.71 0.21
C ARG A 373 -9.00 11.38 -1.26
N VAL A 374 -8.08 11.93 -2.05
CA VAL A 374 -7.84 11.46 -3.42
C VAL A 374 -7.25 10.06 -3.33
N VAL A 375 -7.80 9.13 -4.10
CA VAL A 375 -7.31 7.75 -4.17
C VAL A 375 -6.58 7.56 -5.49
N ARG A 376 -5.36 7.03 -5.44
CA ARG A 376 -4.56 6.69 -6.62
C ARG A 376 -4.17 5.22 -6.61
N ALA A 377 -3.95 4.66 -7.79
CA ALA A 377 -3.41 3.31 -7.94
C ALA A 377 -1.89 3.34 -7.81
N LEU A 378 -1.34 2.48 -6.96
CA LEU A 378 0.11 2.30 -6.78
C LEU A 378 0.47 0.83 -6.87
N GLU A 379 1.74 0.55 -7.17
CA GLU A 379 2.29 -0.79 -7.12
C GLU A 379 3.08 -0.98 -5.83
N VAL A 380 2.83 -2.09 -5.13
CA VAL A 380 3.48 -2.39 -3.85
C VAL A 380 4.10 -3.78 -3.82
N ASN A 381 5.16 -3.89 -3.02
CA ASN A 381 5.83 -5.14 -2.69
C ASN A 381 6.49 -5.01 -1.30
N MET A 382 7.04 -6.11 -0.81
CA MET A 382 7.88 -6.16 0.38
C MET A 382 9.16 -6.93 0.04
N PHE A 383 10.21 -6.64 0.79
CA PHE A 383 11.48 -7.35 0.69
C PHE A 383 11.72 -8.12 1.99
N ASP A 384 12.29 -9.31 1.87
CA ASP A 384 12.74 -10.10 3.01
C ASP A 384 14.07 -9.55 3.56
N ASP A 385 14.58 -10.18 4.62
CA ASP A 385 15.83 -9.80 5.27
C ASP A 385 17.07 -9.96 4.36
N GLU A 386 16.96 -10.72 3.27
CA GLU A 386 17.99 -10.87 2.24
C GLU A 386 17.87 -9.80 1.12
N GLY A 387 16.91 -8.87 1.25
CA GLY A 387 16.64 -7.85 0.25
C GLY A 387 15.96 -8.39 -1.02
N LYS A 388 15.35 -9.58 -0.95
CA LYS A 388 14.65 -10.21 -2.06
C LYS A 388 13.15 -9.95 -1.98
N GLU A 389 12.53 -9.69 -3.13
CA GLU A 389 11.08 -9.49 -3.22
C GLU A 389 10.32 -10.70 -2.64
N MET A 390 9.45 -10.44 -1.66
CA MET A 390 8.59 -11.45 -1.03
C MET A 390 7.47 -11.90 -1.98
N SER A 391 7.05 -11.04 -2.91
CA SER A 391 6.10 -11.36 -3.97
C SER A 391 6.78 -11.30 -5.34
N PRO A 392 6.61 -12.31 -6.22
CA PRO A 392 7.16 -12.28 -7.57
C PRO A 392 6.47 -11.27 -8.49
N ASN A 393 5.32 -10.74 -8.07
CA ASN A 393 4.57 -9.71 -8.79
C ASN A 393 4.39 -8.51 -7.86
N TRP A 394 4.50 -7.32 -8.43
CA TRP A 394 4.08 -6.11 -7.77
C TRP A 394 2.55 -6.03 -7.81
N ASP A 395 1.93 -5.80 -6.66
CA ASP A 395 0.47 -5.78 -6.56
C ASP A 395 -0.04 -4.35 -6.76
N TRP A 396 -1.05 -4.21 -7.62
CA TRP A 396 -1.77 -2.95 -7.75
C TRP A 396 -2.72 -2.79 -6.58
N ILE A 397 -2.64 -1.64 -5.92
CA ILE A 397 -3.48 -1.32 -4.77
C ILE A 397 -4.03 0.10 -4.87
N GLU A 398 -5.13 0.32 -4.18
CA GLU A 398 -5.68 1.64 -3.92
C GLU A 398 -4.94 2.29 -2.76
N CYS A 399 -4.52 3.55 -2.95
CA CYS A 399 -3.82 4.31 -1.93
C CYS A 399 -4.45 5.69 -1.75
N ALA A 400 -4.92 5.96 -0.54
CA ALA A 400 -5.40 7.27 -0.14
C ALA A 400 -4.24 8.25 0.04
N ILE A 401 -4.32 9.40 -0.63
CA ILE A 401 -3.30 10.43 -0.62
C ILE A 401 -3.68 11.49 0.41
N LYS A 402 -2.81 11.68 1.40
CA LYS A 402 -2.98 12.67 2.47
C LYS A 402 -2.25 13.97 2.12
N ASP A 403 -2.99 15.06 2.06
CA ASP A 403 -2.49 16.40 1.67
C ASP A 403 -1.55 17.04 2.72
N ARG A 404 -1.64 16.64 3.99
CA ARG A 404 -0.96 17.38 5.07
C ARG A 404 0.54 17.05 5.08
N GLN A 405 1.35 18.09 4.89
CA GLN A 405 2.75 18.19 5.32
C GLN A 405 2.77 18.32 6.85
N GLY A 406 2.34 17.26 7.55
CA GLY A 406 2.70 17.14 8.96
C GLY A 406 4.17 16.80 9.04
N ASP A 407 4.79 17.07 10.20
CA ASP A 407 6.09 16.49 10.49
C ASP A 407 6.04 14.98 10.13
N PRO A 408 6.90 14.51 9.19
CA PRO A 408 6.92 13.10 8.80
C PRO A 408 7.14 12.18 10.00
N ASP A 409 7.70 12.69 11.10
CA ASP A 409 7.91 11.95 12.34
C ASP A 409 6.65 11.85 13.21
N VAL A 410 5.70 12.79 13.07
CA VAL A 410 4.44 12.82 13.84
C VAL A 410 3.29 12.15 13.10
N THR A 411 3.35 12.12 11.76
CA THR A 411 2.22 11.66 10.96
C THR A 411 2.46 10.27 10.37
N ILE A 412 1.56 9.33 10.70
CA ILE A 412 1.72 7.92 10.37
C ILE A 412 1.16 7.56 8.97
N ARG A 413 1.95 6.81 8.18
CA ARG A 413 1.51 6.12 6.96
C ARG A 413 0.81 4.82 7.35
N LEU A 414 -0.25 4.42 6.65
CA LEU A 414 -1.01 3.21 6.99
C LEU A 414 -0.81 2.17 5.89
N ALA A 415 -0.42 0.95 6.27
CA ALA A 415 -0.24 -0.16 5.34
C ALA A 415 -1.57 -0.61 4.70
N GLY A 416 -2.69 -0.30 5.36
CA GLY A 416 -4.01 -0.78 4.95
C GLY A 416 -4.14 -2.30 5.05
N PRO A 417 -5.10 -2.91 4.35
CA PRO A 417 -5.37 -4.34 4.45
C PRO A 417 -4.42 -5.19 3.59
N TRP A 418 -3.62 -4.56 2.71
CA TRP A 418 -2.83 -5.27 1.69
C TRP A 418 -1.92 -6.35 2.28
N LEU A 419 -1.16 -6.02 3.34
CA LEU A 419 -0.23 -6.96 3.98
C LEU A 419 -0.90 -8.30 4.33
N ARG A 420 -2.06 -8.24 4.99
CA ARG A 420 -2.80 -9.41 5.47
C ARG A 420 -3.56 -10.14 4.36
N HIS A 421 -3.93 -9.42 3.31
CA HIS A 421 -4.54 -10.03 2.13
C HIS A 421 -3.52 -10.75 1.27
N ARG A 422 -2.27 -10.28 1.28
CA ARG A 422 -1.19 -10.82 0.43
C ARG A 422 -0.36 -11.89 1.12
N PHE A 423 -0.03 -11.68 2.39
CA PHE A 423 0.91 -12.50 3.14
C PHE A 423 0.27 -13.12 4.37
N TYR A 424 0.89 -14.19 4.84
CA TYR A 424 0.56 -14.77 6.13
C TYR A 424 1.29 -13.97 7.22
N THR A 425 0.55 -13.53 8.23
CA THR A 425 1.09 -12.71 9.32
C THR A 425 0.86 -13.37 10.67
N ALA A 426 1.83 -13.31 11.58
CA ALA A 426 1.66 -13.73 12.97
C ALA A 426 2.36 -12.75 13.93
N THR A 427 1.74 -12.46 15.06
CA THR A 427 2.35 -11.68 16.14
C THR A 427 3.02 -12.61 17.15
N SER A 428 4.13 -12.16 17.73
CA SER A 428 4.85 -12.96 18.73
C SER A 428 4.05 -13.08 20.05
N PRO A 429 3.95 -14.28 20.66
CA PRO A 429 3.24 -14.46 21.93
C PRO A 429 4.01 -13.90 23.14
N ASP A 430 5.29 -13.57 22.98
CA ASP A 430 6.21 -13.10 24.04
C ASP A 430 6.06 -11.61 24.38
N LYS A 431 5.04 -10.93 23.85
CA LYS A 431 4.80 -9.49 24.02
C LYS A 431 5.92 -8.58 23.47
N SER A 432 6.84 -9.11 22.67
CA SER A 432 7.90 -8.31 22.01
C SER A 432 7.35 -7.29 21.00
N GLY A 433 6.06 -7.38 20.62
CA GLY A 433 5.48 -6.56 19.56
C GLY A 433 5.99 -6.92 18.16
N ARG A 434 6.67 -8.06 17.98
CA ARG A 434 7.16 -8.50 16.67
C ARG A 434 6.02 -9.02 15.80
N LEU A 435 6.05 -8.63 14.52
CA LEU A 435 5.21 -9.15 13.45
C LEU A 435 6.05 -9.99 12.49
N TYR A 436 5.70 -11.25 12.36
CA TYR A 436 6.28 -12.17 11.39
C TYR A 436 5.41 -12.19 10.13
N VAL A 437 6.04 -12.07 8.97
CA VAL A 437 5.37 -12.03 7.66
C VAL A 437 5.98 -13.11 6.77
N HIS A 438 5.16 -13.87 6.05
CA HIS A 438 5.63 -14.91 5.15
C HIS A 438 4.79 -15.01 3.86
N ASP A 439 5.46 -15.28 2.73
CA ASP A 439 4.86 -15.56 1.42
C ASP A 439 4.09 -16.90 1.34
N LYS A 440 4.32 -17.79 2.32
CA LYS A 440 3.82 -19.17 2.32
C LYS A 440 3.41 -19.58 3.71
N TYR A 441 2.27 -20.26 3.80
CA TYR A 441 1.77 -20.83 5.04
C TYR A 441 2.79 -21.73 5.76
N ARG A 442 3.51 -22.57 5.00
CA ARG A 442 4.53 -23.48 5.54
C ARG A 442 5.72 -22.76 6.17
N GLY A 443 5.92 -21.49 5.86
CA GLY A 443 6.93 -20.66 6.51
C GLY A 443 6.80 -20.64 8.03
N PHE A 444 5.56 -20.65 8.54
CA PHE A 444 5.29 -20.69 9.99
C PHE A 444 5.52 -22.07 10.62
N LEU A 445 5.50 -23.15 9.84
CA LEU A 445 5.72 -24.51 10.34
C LEU A 445 7.22 -24.82 10.58
N ASN A 446 8.10 -24.05 9.94
CA ASN A 446 9.55 -24.18 10.07
C ASN A 446 10.16 -23.14 11.02
N VAL A 447 9.33 -22.33 11.68
CA VAL A 447 9.78 -21.59 12.87
C VAL A 447 9.96 -22.66 13.93
N ASN A 448 11.18 -23.20 14.01
CA ASN A 448 11.55 -24.11 15.09
C ASN A 448 11.08 -23.45 16.37
N ARG A 449 10.14 -24.09 17.08
CA ARG A 449 9.85 -23.69 18.45
C ARG A 449 11.21 -23.58 19.13
N PRO A 450 11.54 -22.44 19.75
CA PRO A 450 12.70 -22.40 20.61
C PRO A 450 12.59 -23.64 21.50
N LYS A 451 13.62 -24.48 21.54
CA LYS A 451 13.71 -25.43 22.63
C LYS A 451 13.68 -24.56 23.89
N ASP A 452 12.87 -24.93 24.89
CA ASP A 452 12.49 -24.09 26.03
C ASP A 452 13.69 -23.55 26.86
N ASP A 453 14.91 -23.93 26.49
CA ASP A 453 16.21 -23.71 27.08
C ASP A 453 17.18 -22.85 26.23
N ASP A 454 16.89 -22.56 24.96
CA ASP A 454 17.69 -21.66 24.09
C ASP A 454 16.97 -20.31 23.89
N SER A 455 17.03 -19.44 24.89
CA SER A 455 16.40 -18.10 24.88
C SER A 455 17.14 -17.07 23.99
N GLY A 456 17.78 -17.53 22.91
CA GLY A 456 18.28 -16.64 21.86
C GLY A 456 17.12 -16.14 21.00
N PRO A 457 17.09 -14.85 20.63
CA PRO A 457 16.01 -14.32 19.80
C PRO A 457 16.01 -15.03 18.44
N LEU A 458 14.88 -15.62 18.07
CA LEU A 458 14.64 -16.07 16.69
C LEU A 458 14.83 -14.88 15.73
N PRO A 459 15.33 -15.11 14.51
CA PRO A 459 15.32 -14.10 13.47
C PRO A 459 13.86 -13.69 13.21
N GLY A 460 13.55 -12.49 13.64
CA GLY A 460 12.34 -11.76 13.32
C GLY A 460 12.77 -10.34 13.01
N VAL A 461 11.98 -9.63 12.21
CA VAL A 461 12.26 -8.23 11.92
C VAL A 461 12.21 -7.46 13.25
N HIS A 462 13.36 -6.94 13.70
CA HIS A 462 13.44 -6.10 14.89
C HIS A 462 12.97 -4.69 14.51
N LEU A 463 11.70 -4.36 14.83
CA LEU A 463 10.99 -3.18 14.33
C LEU A 463 11.21 -1.88 15.12
N THR A 464 12.36 -1.73 15.77
CA THR A 464 12.60 -0.57 16.65
C THR A 464 13.85 0.18 16.23
N SER A 465 13.71 0.99 15.18
CA SER A 465 14.10 2.43 15.12
C SER A 465 13.95 2.89 13.66
N PRO A 466 13.26 4.00 13.37
CA PRO A 466 13.30 4.60 12.03
C PRO A 466 14.74 5.00 11.70
N PRO A 467 15.22 4.85 10.45
CA PRO A 467 16.45 5.50 10.02
C PRO A 467 16.27 7.01 10.15
N GLU A 468 17.33 7.73 10.53
CA GLU A 468 17.30 9.20 10.54
C GLU A 468 16.91 9.69 9.14
N SER A 469 15.82 10.46 9.06
CA SER A 469 15.36 11.06 7.81
C SER A 469 16.52 11.82 7.15
N PRO A 470 16.81 11.62 5.85
CA PRO A 470 17.87 12.35 5.19
C PRO A 470 17.59 13.84 5.30
N ARG A 471 18.44 14.57 6.03
CA ARG A 471 18.37 16.03 6.13
C ARG A 471 18.59 16.60 4.73
N ILE A 472 17.52 16.98 4.05
CA ILE A 472 17.61 17.78 2.83
C ILE A 472 18.06 19.16 3.28
N ALA A 473 19.31 19.50 2.97
CA ALA A 473 19.82 20.85 3.13
C ALA A 473 18.95 21.81 2.31
N VAL A 474 18.07 22.55 2.98
CA VAL A 474 17.37 23.70 2.41
C VAL A 474 18.42 24.81 2.34
N GLY A 475 18.98 25.02 1.14
CA GLY A 475 19.83 26.18 0.88
C GLY A 475 19.01 27.47 1.05
N GLN A 476 19.58 28.43 1.78
CA GLN A 476 19.08 29.79 1.90
C GLN A 476 19.18 30.56 0.58
#